data_AF-A0A7Y5D717-F1
#
_entry.id   AF-A0A7Y5D717-F1
#
_cell.length_a   1.000
_cell.length_b   1.000
_cell.length_c   1.000
_cell.angle_alpha   90.00
_cell.angle_beta   90.00
_cell.angle_gamma   90.00
#
_symmetry.space_group_name_H-M   'P 1'
#
loop_
_entity.id
_entity.type
_entity.pdbx_description
1 polymer ?
#
loop_
_entity_poly.entity_id
_entity_poly.type
_entity_poly.pdbx_seq_one_letter_code
_entity_poly.pdbx_strand_id
1 'polypeptide(L)'
;MVPRLTGVDTALIKGFAGDLKVAPVELRGFIAKASRVRPALAAMTALDALVLRADDPGTMHRLVVSQTPRDPGEAWVGGPKTPRRGRTSFVAWRLAKGGALDDPAQSVSALVLDRWSELVPAAEADAAIAFHTDAPSTTAPNAILLCVPAVNLEYWSEALVLEHILEALALAKMRTVTPANLDAIAQFAPLSLIDNRRYQTSFGHVATEESPT
;
A
#
# COMPACT_ATOMS: atom_id res chain seq x y z
N MET A 1 13.90 3.45 -21.91
CA MET A 1 13.44 4.72 -22.51
C MET A 1 12.82 5.54 -21.38
N VAL A 2 13.56 6.54 -20.88
CA VAL A 2 13.12 7.35 -19.73
C VAL A 2 12.12 8.38 -20.26
N PRO A 3 10.87 8.41 -19.77
CA PRO A 3 9.89 9.39 -20.22
C PRO A 3 10.37 10.80 -19.87
N ARG A 4 10.80 11.51 -20.90
CA ARG A 4 11.20 12.92 -20.82
C ARG A 4 9.96 13.75 -21.12
N LEU A 5 9.53 14.57 -20.16
CA LEU A 5 8.52 15.59 -20.45
C LEU A 5 9.22 16.76 -21.16
N THR A 6 8.97 16.89 -22.46
CA THR A 6 9.37 18.04 -23.27
C THR A 6 8.13 18.77 -23.76
N GLY A 7 7.91 19.99 -23.26
CA GLY A 7 6.85 20.87 -23.77
C GLY A 7 5.46 20.62 -23.19
N VAL A 8 5.04 21.55 -22.32
CA VAL A 8 3.66 21.99 -22.08
C VAL A 8 2.61 20.89 -21.85
N ASP A 9 2.79 20.07 -20.82
CA ASP A 9 1.59 19.56 -20.14
C ASP A 9 1.00 20.74 -19.35
N THR A 10 0.14 21.51 -20.01
CA THR A 10 -0.46 22.72 -19.43
C THR A 10 -1.13 22.42 -18.08
N ALA A 11 -1.60 21.19 -17.83
CA ALA A 11 -2.20 20.81 -16.56
C ALA A 11 -1.15 20.72 -15.43
N LEU A 12 0.05 20.21 -15.72
CA LEU A 12 1.17 20.17 -14.78
C LEU A 12 1.60 21.58 -14.40
N ILE A 13 1.86 22.45 -15.39
CA ILE A 13 2.34 23.81 -15.15
C ILE A 13 1.23 24.65 -14.49
N LYS A 14 -0.02 24.54 -14.94
CA LYS A 14 -1.18 25.18 -14.27
C LYS A 14 -1.37 24.68 -12.84
N GLY A 15 -1.00 23.43 -12.54
CA GLY A 15 -1.00 22.92 -11.18
C GLY A 15 -0.03 23.69 -10.30
N PHE A 16 1.20 23.91 -10.77
CA PHE A 16 2.24 24.61 -10.00
C PHE A 16 2.12 26.15 -10.01
N ALA A 17 1.27 26.73 -10.87
CA ALA A 17 0.87 28.15 -10.85
C ALA A 17 0.29 28.65 -9.52
N GLY A 18 0.00 27.77 -8.56
CA GLY A 18 -0.22 28.18 -7.19
C GLY A 18 0.15 27.09 -6.21
N ASP A 19 1.12 27.39 -5.35
CA ASP A 19 1.58 26.49 -4.30
C ASP A 19 0.40 26.02 -3.44
N LEU A 20 0.17 24.70 -3.44
CA LEU A 20 -0.68 24.07 -2.46
C LEU A 20 0.09 24.09 -1.14
N LYS A 21 -0.43 24.83 -0.15
CA LYS A 21 0.22 24.97 1.16
C LYS A 21 0.13 23.65 1.93
N VAL A 22 1.12 22.78 1.73
CA VAL A 22 1.29 21.51 2.43
C VAL A 22 2.51 21.59 3.34
N ALA A 23 2.39 21.09 4.57
CA ALA A 23 3.51 21.05 5.49
C ALA A 23 4.63 20.14 4.94
N PRO A 24 5.91 20.53 5.00
CA PRO A 24 7.02 19.71 4.49
C PRO A 24 7.07 18.28 5.08
N VAL A 25 6.63 18.13 6.33
CA VAL A 25 6.55 16.82 7.00
C VAL A 25 5.53 15.89 6.34
N GLU A 26 4.40 16.41 5.86
CA GLU A 26 3.37 15.62 5.17
C GLU A 26 3.90 15.09 3.82
N LEU A 27 4.60 15.94 3.06
CA LEU A 27 5.23 15.54 1.80
C LEU A 27 6.28 14.46 2.00
N ARG A 28 7.17 14.64 2.99
CA ARG A 28 8.19 13.62 3.32
C ARG A 28 7.55 12.32 3.79
N GLY A 29 6.52 12.40 4.63
CA GLY A 29 5.77 11.24 5.10
C GLY A 29 5.09 10.47 3.97
N PHE A 30 4.51 11.18 2.99
CA PHE A 30 3.96 10.58 1.78
C PHE A 30 5.03 9.86 0.96
N ILE A 31 6.15 10.53 0.65
CA ILE A 31 7.26 9.93 -0.12
C ILE A 31 7.82 8.69 0.59
N ALA A 32 8.02 8.76 1.90
CA ALA A 32 8.53 7.63 2.69
C ALA A 32 7.58 6.42 2.74
N LYS A 33 6.26 6.65 2.68
CA LYS A 33 5.27 5.56 2.55
C LYS A 33 5.29 4.98 1.14
N ALA A 34 5.23 5.84 0.13
CA ALA A 34 5.19 5.42 -1.27
C ALA A 34 6.46 4.66 -1.69
N SER A 35 7.64 5.05 -1.19
CA SER A 35 8.91 4.39 -1.48
C SER A 35 8.98 2.94 -0.97
N ARG A 36 8.12 2.52 -0.04
CA ARG A 36 8.06 1.12 0.43
C ARG A 36 7.53 0.16 -0.64
N VAL A 37 6.71 0.68 -1.56
CA VAL A 37 6.01 -0.12 -2.57
C VAL A 37 6.32 0.30 -4.00
N ARG A 38 7.07 1.40 -4.18
CA ARG A 38 7.47 1.94 -5.50
C ARG A 38 8.99 2.02 -5.63
N PRO A 39 9.64 1.11 -6.38
CA PRO A 39 11.10 1.07 -6.52
C PRO A 39 11.73 2.37 -7.05
N ALA A 40 11.07 3.05 -7.99
CA ALA A 40 11.58 4.31 -8.55
C ALA A 40 11.67 5.43 -7.49
N LEU A 41 10.68 5.49 -6.59
CA LEU A 41 10.69 6.44 -5.47
C LEU A 41 11.72 6.03 -4.41
N ALA A 42 11.91 4.73 -4.16
CA ALA A 42 12.96 4.24 -3.26
C ALA A 42 14.36 4.65 -3.74
N ALA A 43 14.63 4.49 -5.04
CA ALA A 43 15.90 4.90 -5.65
C ALA A 43 16.11 6.42 -5.54
N MET A 44 15.08 7.22 -5.78
CA MET A 44 15.16 8.67 -5.64
C MET A 44 15.41 9.10 -4.19
N THR A 45 14.75 8.49 -3.20
CA THR A 45 14.99 8.78 -1.78
C THR A 45 16.41 8.42 -1.34
N ALA A 46 16.98 7.34 -1.88
CA ALA A 46 18.38 6.99 -1.64
C ALA A 46 19.33 8.03 -2.25
N LEU A 47 19.04 8.50 -3.47
CA LEU A 47 19.80 9.57 -4.12
C LEU A 47 19.70 10.89 -3.33
N ASP A 48 18.52 11.27 -2.88
CA ASP A 48 18.27 12.45 -2.04
C ASP A 48 19.15 12.41 -0.78
N ALA A 49 19.21 11.27 -0.08
CA ALA A 49 20.06 11.09 1.09
C ALA A 49 21.58 11.23 0.79
N LEU A 50 22.03 10.86 -0.41
CA LEU A 50 23.41 11.07 -0.85
C LEU A 50 23.70 12.53 -1.17
N VAL A 51 22.76 13.21 -1.84
CA VAL A 51 22.83 14.64 -2.18
C VAL A 51 22.92 15.49 -0.91
N LEU A 52 22.10 15.20 0.10
CA LEU A 52 22.15 15.85 1.42
C LEU A 52 23.52 15.72 2.11
N ARG A 53 24.29 14.66 1.83
CA ARG A 53 25.65 14.48 2.37
C ARG A 53 26.74 15.17 1.55
N ALA A 54 26.50 15.36 0.26
CA ALA A 54 27.47 15.98 -0.64
C ALA A 54 27.60 17.50 -0.41
N ASP A 55 26.59 18.12 0.20
CA ASP A 55 26.52 19.57 0.53
C ASP A 55 26.89 20.50 -0.64
N ASP A 56 26.58 20.08 -1.88
CA ASP A 56 26.75 20.91 -3.07
C ASP A 56 25.49 21.77 -3.26
N PRO A 57 25.59 23.12 -3.19
CA PRO A 57 24.47 24.03 -3.43
C PRO A 57 23.78 23.82 -4.79
N GLY A 58 24.47 23.26 -5.79
CA GLY A 58 23.92 22.92 -7.10
C GLY A 58 22.94 21.76 -7.11
N THR A 59 23.00 20.90 -6.10
CA THR A 59 22.18 19.68 -5.97
C THR A 59 21.06 19.81 -4.94
N MET A 60 21.09 20.89 -4.15
CA MET A 60 20.03 21.24 -3.22
C MET A 60 18.69 21.32 -3.94
N HIS A 61 17.66 20.78 -3.32
CA HIS A 61 16.33 20.72 -3.90
C HIS A 61 15.27 20.72 -2.79
N ARG A 62 14.02 20.99 -3.19
CA ARG A 62 12.87 21.05 -2.30
C ARG A 62 11.71 20.27 -2.89
N LEU A 63 11.03 19.50 -2.04
CA LEU A 63 9.75 18.90 -2.40
C LEU A 63 8.68 19.99 -2.56
N VAL A 64 8.04 19.99 -3.72
CA VAL A 64 6.91 20.85 -4.07
C VAL A 64 5.75 20.00 -4.55
N VAL A 65 4.54 20.52 -4.39
CA VAL A 65 3.32 19.80 -4.73
C VAL A 65 2.30 20.71 -5.38
N SER A 66 1.56 20.16 -6.33
CA SER A 66 0.40 20.78 -6.94
C SER A 66 -0.73 19.78 -7.16
N GLN A 67 -1.95 20.28 -7.35
CA GLN A 67 -3.13 19.44 -7.55
C GLN A 67 -4.10 20.09 -8.53
N THR A 68 -4.74 19.26 -9.36
CA THR A 68 -5.75 19.66 -10.34
C THR A 68 -6.99 18.74 -10.26
N PRO A 69 -8.22 19.26 -10.49
CA PRO A 69 -8.59 20.67 -10.52
C PRO A 69 -8.28 21.37 -9.20
N ARG A 70 -8.06 22.69 -9.25
CA ARG A 70 -7.74 23.49 -8.06
C ARG A 70 -9.02 23.95 -7.38
N ASP A 71 -9.11 23.69 -6.07
CA ASP A 71 -10.16 24.23 -5.21
C ASP A 71 -9.49 24.94 -4.01
N PRO A 72 -9.60 26.27 -3.89
CA PRO A 72 -8.98 27.01 -2.80
C PRO A 72 -9.44 26.51 -1.42
N GLY A 73 -8.48 26.09 -0.59
CA GLY A 73 -8.76 25.56 0.75
C GLY A 73 -8.99 24.05 0.81
N GLU A 74 -8.98 23.36 -0.33
CA GLU A 74 -8.98 21.90 -0.36
C GLU A 74 -7.66 21.34 0.20
N ALA A 75 -7.79 20.29 1.01
CA ALA A 75 -6.64 19.55 1.49
C ALA A 75 -5.97 18.77 0.36
N TRP A 76 -4.66 18.59 0.46
CA TRP A 76 -3.93 17.75 -0.47
C TRP A 76 -4.37 16.30 -0.41
N VAL A 77 -4.58 15.68 -1.57
CA VAL A 77 -5.04 14.28 -1.70
C VAL A 77 -4.08 13.26 -1.08
N GLY A 78 -2.78 13.56 -1.06
CA GLY A 78 -1.76 12.71 -0.42
C GLY A 78 -1.61 12.93 1.10
N GLY A 79 -2.39 13.85 1.66
CA GLY A 79 -2.38 14.19 3.07
C GLY A 79 -3.15 13.20 3.96
N PRO A 80 -3.28 13.49 5.27
CA PRO A 80 -3.94 12.60 6.23
C PRO A 80 -5.47 12.65 6.19
N LYS A 81 -6.07 13.60 5.46
CA LYS A 81 -7.52 13.78 5.36
C LYS A 81 -8.10 12.90 4.27
N THR A 82 -9.39 12.57 4.37
CA THR A 82 -10.11 11.79 3.35
C THR A 82 -9.95 12.43 1.97
N PRO A 83 -9.38 11.72 0.99
CA PRO A 83 -9.12 12.28 -0.33
C PRO A 83 -10.42 12.50 -1.10
N ARG A 84 -10.50 13.63 -1.81
CA ARG A 84 -11.58 13.87 -2.79
C ARG A 84 -11.27 13.14 -4.09
N ARG A 85 -12.32 12.63 -4.73
CA ARG A 85 -12.25 11.94 -6.03
C ARG A 85 -11.91 12.91 -7.16
N GLY A 86 -11.34 12.38 -8.24
CA GLY A 86 -11.08 13.14 -9.47
C GLY A 86 -9.98 14.19 -9.31
N ARG A 87 -9.00 13.93 -8.43
CA ARG A 87 -7.83 14.78 -8.25
C ARG A 87 -6.60 14.13 -8.88
N THR A 88 -5.83 14.94 -9.60
CA THR A 88 -4.49 14.60 -10.05
C THR A 88 -3.51 15.45 -9.26
N SER A 89 -2.65 14.80 -8.47
CA SER A 89 -1.59 15.45 -7.71
C SER A 89 -0.25 15.24 -8.39
N PHE A 90 0.57 16.28 -8.43
CA PHE A 90 1.95 16.23 -8.90
C PHE A 90 2.87 16.54 -7.73
N VAL A 91 3.80 15.64 -7.44
CA VAL A 91 4.84 15.83 -6.43
C VAL A 91 6.18 15.82 -7.14
N ALA A 92 7.01 16.84 -6.89
CA ALA A 92 8.29 16.99 -7.56
C ALA A 92 9.39 17.43 -6.60
N TRP A 93 10.61 16.96 -6.84
CA TRP A 93 11.82 17.53 -6.26
C TRP A 93 12.29 18.67 -7.17
N ARG A 94 12.11 19.92 -6.72
CA ARG A 94 12.54 21.12 -7.45
C ARG A 94 13.94 21.51 -7.02
N LEU A 95 14.88 21.56 -7.96
CA LEU A 95 16.24 22.05 -7.71
C LEU A 95 16.20 23.50 -7.22
N ALA A 96 17.06 23.86 -6.27
CA ALA A 96 17.14 25.21 -5.69
C ALA A 96 17.56 26.26 -6.72
N LYS A 97 18.37 25.87 -7.72
CA LYS A 97 18.72 26.71 -8.88
C LYS A 97 17.60 26.83 -9.92
N GLY A 98 16.53 26.04 -9.79
CA GLY A 98 15.36 26.13 -10.66
C GLY A 98 14.50 27.34 -10.30
N GLY A 99 13.96 28.02 -11.32
CA GLY A 99 12.97 29.08 -11.15
C GLY A 99 11.67 28.57 -10.51
N ALA A 100 10.80 29.51 -10.13
CA ALA A 100 9.45 29.17 -9.69
C ALA A 100 8.68 28.51 -10.86
N LEU A 101 7.81 27.56 -10.54
CA LEU A 101 6.99 26.82 -11.52
C LEU A 101 5.62 27.48 -11.70
N ASP A 102 5.57 28.80 -11.57
CA ASP A 102 4.35 29.58 -11.43
C ASP A 102 3.86 30.21 -12.74
N ASP A 103 4.75 30.33 -13.73
CA ASP A 103 4.48 30.92 -15.03
C ASP A 103 4.25 29.84 -16.12
N PRO A 104 3.03 29.75 -16.69
CA PRO A 104 2.72 28.86 -17.81
C PRO A 104 3.57 29.07 -19.06
N ALA A 105 4.18 30.25 -19.23
CA ALA A 105 5.04 30.57 -20.37
C ALA A 105 6.47 30.01 -20.22
N GLN A 106 6.86 29.55 -19.02
CA GLN A 106 8.19 28.98 -18.81
C GLN A 106 8.31 27.55 -19.34
N SER A 107 9.43 27.28 -20.01
CA SER A 107 9.78 25.93 -20.43
C SER A 107 10.39 25.14 -19.28
N VAL A 108 9.72 24.08 -18.85
CA VAL A 108 10.18 23.20 -17.77
C VAL A 108 10.67 21.88 -18.38
N SER A 109 11.83 21.41 -17.93
CA SER A 109 12.29 20.04 -18.17
C SER A 109 12.10 19.22 -16.92
N ALA A 110 11.39 18.09 -17.03
CA ALA A 110 11.14 17.20 -15.90
C ALA A 110 11.43 15.74 -16.27
N LEU A 111 11.88 15.01 -15.26
CA LEU A 111 12.05 13.56 -15.29
C LEU A 111 10.88 12.93 -14.54
N VAL A 112 10.07 12.10 -15.22
CA VAL A 112 8.98 11.37 -14.57
C VAL A 112 9.56 10.09 -13.97
N LEU A 113 9.49 9.98 -12.64
CA LEU A 113 9.96 8.80 -11.90
C LEU A 113 8.91 7.70 -11.85
N ASP A 114 7.66 8.09 -11.58
CA ASP A 114 6.53 7.16 -11.46
C ASP A 114 5.23 7.90 -11.76
N ARG A 115 4.22 7.14 -12.20
CA ARG A 115 2.84 7.60 -12.39
C ARG A 115 1.92 6.47 -11.99
N TRP A 116 0.97 6.77 -11.12
CA TRP A 116 -0.07 5.81 -10.77
C TRP A 116 -1.42 6.50 -10.56
N SER A 117 -2.47 5.72 -10.72
CA SER A 117 -3.83 6.08 -10.32
C SER A 117 -4.17 5.34 -9.03
N GLU A 118 -4.89 6.00 -8.13
CA GLU A 118 -5.35 5.42 -6.88
C GLU A 118 -6.88 5.49 -6.84
N LEU A 119 -7.52 4.38 -6.47
CA LEU A 119 -8.96 4.32 -6.33
C LEU A 119 -9.33 4.83 -4.95
N VAL A 120 -10.04 5.96 -4.89
CA VAL A 120 -10.61 6.47 -3.64
C VAL A 120 -11.85 5.65 -3.31
N PRO A 121 -11.86 4.87 -2.21
CA PRO A 121 -13.02 4.07 -1.83
C PRO A 121 -14.27 4.91 -1.61
N ALA A 122 -15.45 4.29 -1.64
CA ALA A 122 -16.66 4.95 -1.19
C ALA A 122 -16.58 5.18 0.31
N ALA A 123 -17.22 6.26 0.79
CA ALA A 123 -17.29 6.53 2.22
C ALA A 123 -18.06 5.42 2.95
N GLU A 124 -19.04 4.82 2.25
CA GLU A 124 -19.83 3.68 2.70
C GLU A 124 -19.77 2.60 1.63
N ALA A 125 -19.54 1.36 2.07
CA ALA A 125 -19.58 0.18 1.22
C ALA A 125 -20.03 -1.01 2.06
N ASP A 126 -20.96 -1.80 1.53
CA ASP A 126 -21.32 -3.09 2.12
C ASP A 126 -20.14 -4.06 1.91
N ALA A 127 -19.44 -4.40 2.99
CA ALA A 127 -18.26 -5.25 2.96
C ALA A 127 -18.52 -6.58 3.65
N ALA A 128 -18.18 -7.69 2.98
CA ALA A 128 -18.04 -9.00 3.60
C ALA A 128 -16.54 -9.24 3.87
N ILE A 129 -16.21 -9.64 5.10
CA ILE A 129 -14.81 -9.94 5.48
C ILE A 129 -14.59 -11.44 5.36
N ALA A 130 -13.66 -11.85 4.50
CA ALA A 130 -13.17 -13.22 4.43
C ALA A 130 -11.70 -13.23 4.84
N PHE A 131 -11.35 -14.00 5.86
CA PHE A 131 -9.96 -14.16 6.32
C PHE A 131 -9.36 -15.42 5.69
N HIS A 132 -8.35 -15.24 4.84
CA HIS A 132 -7.47 -16.33 4.43
C HIS A 132 -6.24 -16.33 5.33
N THR A 133 -6.14 -17.31 6.21
CA THR A 133 -4.94 -17.54 7.02
C THR A 133 -4.08 -18.60 6.33
N ASP A 134 -2.83 -18.28 5.99
CA ASP A 134 -1.84 -19.27 5.56
C ASP A 134 -1.42 -20.10 6.78
N ALA A 135 -2.30 -21.01 7.20
CA ALA A 135 -1.97 -22.03 8.17
C ALA A 135 -1.04 -23.07 7.49
N PRO A 136 -0.03 -23.61 8.20
CA PRO A 136 0.84 -24.66 7.68
C PRO A 136 0.02 -25.83 7.11
N SER A 137 0.54 -26.45 6.05
CA SER A 137 -0.12 -27.42 5.14
C SER A 137 -0.58 -28.74 5.77
N THR A 138 -0.74 -28.79 7.09
CA THR A 138 -1.12 -29.98 7.87
C THR A 138 -2.41 -29.79 8.67
N THR A 139 -3.25 -28.81 8.34
CA THR A 139 -4.58 -28.64 8.95
C THR A 139 -5.68 -28.94 7.94
N ALA A 140 -6.74 -29.62 8.37
CA ALA A 140 -7.81 -30.10 7.49
C ALA A 140 -8.40 -28.94 6.65
N PRO A 141 -8.65 -29.13 5.34
CA PRO A 141 -8.63 -28.02 4.39
C PRO A 141 -9.78 -27.01 4.50
N ASN A 142 -10.87 -27.28 5.23
CA ASN A 142 -11.98 -26.34 5.36
C ASN A 142 -12.77 -26.66 6.64
N ALA A 143 -12.90 -25.70 7.56
CA ALA A 143 -13.84 -25.81 8.68
C ALA A 143 -15.08 -24.97 8.38
N ILE A 144 -16.22 -25.61 8.22
CA ILE A 144 -17.53 -24.95 8.09
C ILE A 144 -18.19 -24.99 9.47
N LEU A 145 -18.54 -23.83 10.01
CA LEU A 145 -19.40 -23.76 11.20
C LEU A 145 -20.86 -23.80 10.74
N LEU A 146 -21.50 -24.96 10.89
CA LEU A 146 -22.93 -25.12 10.64
C LEU A 146 -23.69 -24.91 11.96
N CYS A 147 -24.33 -23.76 12.11
CA CYS A 147 -25.21 -23.49 13.25
C CYS A 147 -26.57 -24.17 13.01
N VAL A 148 -27.03 -24.98 13.96
CA VAL A 148 -28.34 -25.64 13.90
C VAL A 148 -29.20 -25.08 15.03
N PRO A 149 -30.39 -24.52 14.74
CA PRO A 149 -31.25 -23.97 15.78
C PRO A 149 -31.74 -25.09 16.70
N ALA A 150 -31.93 -24.79 17.98
CA ALA A 150 -32.49 -25.74 18.94
C ALA A 150 -33.88 -26.20 18.48
N VAL A 151 -34.18 -27.48 18.70
CA VAL A 151 -35.49 -28.07 18.39
C VAL A 151 -36.54 -27.27 19.16
N ASN A 152 -37.46 -26.59 18.44
CA ASN A 152 -38.54 -25.69 18.91
C ASN A 152 -38.32 -24.17 18.78
N LEU A 153 -37.33 -23.70 18.03
CA LEU A 153 -37.25 -22.28 17.64
C LEU A 153 -37.71 -22.08 16.18
N GLU A 154 -38.71 -21.22 16.00
CA GLU A 154 -39.29 -20.89 14.68
C GLU A 154 -38.45 -19.87 13.91
N TYR A 155 -37.64 -19.05 14.60
CA TYR A 155 -36.79 -18.01 14.02
C TYR A 155 -35.42 -17.91 14.72
N TRP A 156 -34.41 -17.46 13.97
CA TRP A 156 -33.10 -17.10 14.51
C TRP A 156 -33.17 -15.79 15.28
N SER A 157 -32.45 -15.72 16.41
CA SER A 157 -32.17 -14.47 17.10
C SER A 157 -30.67 -14.15 17.03
N GLU A 158 -30.32 -12.87 17.06
CA GLU A 158 -28.93 -12.41 17.08
C GLU A 158 -28.16 -13.01 18.26
N ALA A 159 -28.79 -13.06 19.43
CA ALA A 159 -28.22 -13.66 20.64
C ALA A 159 -27.87 -15.14 20.45
N LEU A 160 -28.74 -15.91 19.78
CA LEU A 160 -28.53 -17.33 19.53
C LEU A 160 -27.34 -17.55 18.58
N VAL A 161 -27.21 -16.74 17.54
CA VAL A 161 -26.07 -16.81 16.60
C VAL A 161 -24.77 -16.50 17.32
N LEU A 162 -24.76 -15.47 18.17
CA LEU A 162 -23.59 -15.10 18.96
C LEU A 162 -23.17 -16.23 19.91
N GLU A 163 -24.12 -16.88 20.58
CA GLU A 163 -23.86 -18.00 21.48
C GLU A 163 -23.19 -19.17 20.75
N HIS A 164 -23.70 -19.56 19.56
CA HIS A 164 -23.09 -20.62 18.75
C HIS A 164 -21.66 -20.31 18.31
N ILE A 165 -21.37 -19.05 17.97
CA ILE A 165 -20.02 -18.60 17.62
C ILE A 165 -19.09 -18.71 18.83
N LEU A 166 -19.54 -18.26 20.00
CA LEU A 166 -18.74 -18.31 21.23
C LEU A 166 -18.47 -19.75 21.68
N GLU A 167 -19.45 -20.63 21.56
CA GLU A 167 -19.29 -22.07 21.84
C GLU A 167 -18.30 -22.72 20.88
N ALA A 168 -18.44 -22.46 19.56
CA ALA A 168 -17.51 -22.97 18.56
C ALA A 168 -16.07 -22.49 18.81
N LEU A 169 -15.90 -21.22 19.23
CA LEU A 169 -14.60 -20.66 19.61
C LEU A 169 -14.03 -21.35 20.85
N ALA A 170 -14.86 -21.61 21.87
CA ALA A 170 -14.44 -22.33 23.08
C ALA A 170 -14.00 -23.76 22.75
N LEU A 171 -14.76 -24.47 21.92
CA LEU A 171 -14.45 -25.81 21.42
C LEU A 171 -13.19 -25.84 20.53
N ALA A 172 -12.95 -24.79 19.75
CA ALA A 172 -11.71 -24.65 18.99
C ALA A 172 -10.50 -24.45 19.91
N LYS A 173 -10.61 -23.59 20.92
CA LYS A 173 -9.55 -23.36 21.92
C LYS A 173 -9.20 -24.64 22.70
N MET A 174 -10.17 -25.48 23.03
CA MET A 174 -9.90 -26.77 23.68
C MET A 174 -9.12 -27.75 22.79
N ARG A 175 -9.18 -27.59 21.46
CA ARG A 175 -8.40 -28.40 20.50
C ARG A 175 -7.03 -27.81 20.17
N THR A 176 -6.77 -26.57 20.58
CA THR A 176 -5.45 -25.96 20.39
C THR A 176 -4.49 -26.36 21.49
N VAL A 177 -3.31 -26.85 21.10
CA VAL A 177 -2.19 -27.05 22.01
C VAL A 177 -1.48 -25.70 22.17
N THR A 178 -1.47 -25.16 23.38
CA THR A 178 -0.77 -23.90 23.67
C THR A 178 0.73 -24.15 23.93
N PRO A 179 1.60 -23.14 23.80
CA PRO A 179 3.03 -23.29 24.09
C PRO A 179 3.33 -23.80 25.50
N ALA A 180 2.47 -23.46 26.47
CA ALA A 180 2.55 -23.96 27.85
C ALA A 180 2.26 -25.48 27.97
N ASN A 181 1.60 -26.07 26.97
CA ASN A 181 1.33 -27.50 26.91
C ASN A 181 2.46 -28.28 26.21
N LEU A 182 3.51 -27.60 25.74
CA LEU A 182 4.59 -28.16 24.92
C LEU A 182 5.95 -28.23 25.66
N ASP A 183 6.00 -28.14 26.99
CA ASP A 183 7.24 -28.07 27.78
C ASP A 183 8.30 -29.13 27.40
N ALA A 184 7.89 -30.33 27.01
CA ALA A 184 8.80 -31.41 26.60
C ALA A 184 9.35 -31.27 25.16
N ILE A 185 8.74 -30.45 24.30
CA ILE A 185 9.07 -30.28 22.87
C ILE A 185 9.38 -28.81 22.51
N ALA A 186 9.26 -27.89 23.47
CA ALA A 186 9.47 -26.45 23.31
C ALA A 186 10.88 -26.09 22.78
N GLN A 187 11.90 -26.90 23.10
CA GLN A 187 13.26 -26.71 22.60
C GLN A 187 13.38 -26.83 21.07
N PHE A 188 12.43 -27.49 20.40
CA PHE A 188 12.40 -27.64 18.94
C PHE A 188 11.40 -26.67 18.26
N ALA A 189 10.63 -25.90 19.02
CA ALA A 189 9.64 -24.95 18.50
C ALA A 189 10.22 -23.82 17.60
N PRO A 190 11.44 -23.29 17.82
CA PRO A 190 12.03 -22.32 16.91
C PRO A 190 12.24 -22.89 15.50
N LEU A 191 12.38 -24.22 15.37
CA LEU A 191 12.65 -24.88 14.09
C LEU A 191 11.39 -24.96 13.21
N SER A 192 10.20 -25.10 13.80
CA SER A 192 8.94 -25.08 13.05
C SER A 192 8.48 -23.66 12.68
N LEU A 193 8.89 -22.66 13.47
CA LEU A 193 8.53 -21.25 13.24
C LEU A 193 9.38 -20.58 12.14
N ILE A 194 10.56 -21.14 11.83
CA ILE A 194 11.54 -20.50 10.93
C ILE A 194 11.35 -20.82 9.43
N ASP A 195 10.56 -21.81 9.03
CA ASP A 195 10.43 -22.14 7.60
C ASP A 195 8.99 -22.34 7.10
N ASN A 196 8.38 -21.25 6.59
CA ASN A 196 7.28 -21.37 5.63
C ASN A 196 7.11 -20.15 4.69
N ARG A 197 8.12 -19.28 4.54
CA ARG A 197 8.02 -18.09 3.66
C ARG A 197 9.00 -18.08 2.48
N ARG A 198 9.81 -19.13 2.28
CA ARG A 198 10.85 -19.13 1.23
C ARG A 198 10.67 -20.13 0.09
N TYR A 199 9.61 -20.95 0.05
CA TYR A 199 9.41 -21.94 -1.02
C TYR A 199 8.34 -21.62 -2.08
N GLN A 200 7.94 -20.35 -2.25
CA GLN A 200 7.18 -19.92 -3.43
C GLN A 200 7.99 -18.98 -4.34
N THR A 201 9.27 -19.29 -4.58
CA THR A 201 9.90 -18.88 -5.84
C THR A 201 9.57 -19.95 -6.87
N SER A 202 8.69 -19.60 -7.78
CA SER A 202 8.27 -20.41 -8.91
C SER A 202 9.48 -20.94 -9.69
N PHE A 203 9.71 -22.25 -9.65
CA PHE A 203 10.40 -22.92 -10.74
C PHE A 203 9.42 -23.00 -11.91
N GLY A 204 9.55 -22.05 -12.83
CA GLY A 204 8.94 -22.16 -14.15
C GLY A 204 9.48 -23.43 -14.81
N HIS A 205 8.63 -24.45 -14.86
CA HIS A 205 8.86 -25.64 -15.66
C HIS A 205 8.75 -25.20 -17.13
N VAL A 206 9.89 -25.00 -17.79
CA VAL A 206 9.96 -24.99 -19.24
C VAL A 206 9.76 -26.44 -19.68
N ALA A 207 8.53 -26.79 -20.04
CA ALA A 207 8.26 -27.99 -20.80
C ALA A 207 8.84 -27.76 -22.20
N THR A 208 10.00 -28.35 -22.46
CA THR A 208 10.43 -28.74 -23.80
C THR A 208 9.41 -29.75 -24.33
N GLU A 209 8.52 -29.30 -25.21
CA GLU A 209 7.85 -30.20 -26.16
C GLU A 209 8.71 -30.25 -27.43
N GLU A 210 9.42 -31.36 -27.58
CA GLU A 210 9.96 -31.80 -28.87
C GLU A 210 8.89 -32.58 -29.64
N SER A 211 8.95 -32.39 -30.98
CA SER A 211 8.52 -33.28 -32.08
C SER A 211 7.04 -33.30 -32.50
N PRO A 212 6.71 -33.78 -33.73
CA PRO A 212 7.47 -33.81 -35.00
C PRO A 212 6.64 -33.37 -36.23
N THR A 213 7.28 -32.88 -37.29
CA THR A 213 7.03 -33.25 -38.70
C THR A 213 8.05 -32.59 -39.62
#